data_AF-A0A256WGR9-F1
#
_entry.id   AF-A0A256WGR9-F1
#
_cell.length_a   1.000
_cell.length_b   1.000
_cell.length_c   1.000
_cell.angle_alpha   90.00
_cell.angle_beta   90.00
_cell.angle_gamma   90.00
#
_symmetry.space_group_name_H-M   'P 1'
#
loop_
_entity.id
_entity.type
_entity.pdbx_description
1 polymer ?
#
loop_
_entity_poly.entity_id
_entity_poly.type
_entity_poly.pdbx_seq_one_letter_code
_entity_poly.pdbx_strand_id
1 'polypeptide(L)'
;MDNYKNKMNRIIIIIVLILTTNISAKTQDFNDWILTKDKDSVFCNITLVNDQNIFFEYKKRKRTDHGMISKKDVVNYYSKQNKNIQLKSTIDTVFFYGYDFSYFKLNDVKRIGQELNKFTYIWIDQMNDANTIKKLSSRMNIGKVVDYQYYIESQYKFLNPMDLVTAINYGIPKDSIQSIIEKYQIPLNSGVGFVVIWECFSDKDKTVSGYYVFFDQETKKILQSDYYKSYSSYSYNRVKDWGYAMCDAFDNYTRKFKIKFIHKENKTKSP
;
A
#
# COMPACT_ATOMS: atom_id res chain seq x y z
N MET A 1 0.03 35.00 -27.65
CA MET A 1 0.39 33.58 -27.40
C MET A 1 1.79 33.41 -26.79
N ASP A 2 2.71 34.37 -26.94
CA ASP A 2 4.11 34.22 -26.49
C ASP A 2 4.35 34.28 -24.97
N ASN A 3 3.44 34.89 -24.20
CA ASN A 3 3.54 34.91 -22.74
C ASN A 3 3.34 33.51 -22.09
N TYR A 4 2.66 32.58 -22.78
CA TYR A 4 2.49 31.21 -22.30
C TYR A 4 3.73 30.34 -22.56
N LYS A 5 4.46 30.58 -23.66
CA LYS A 5 5.70 29.84 -23.99
C LYS A 5 6.81 30.07 -22.97
N ASN A 6 6.97 31.29 -22.46
CA ASN A 6 7.98 31.58 -21.43
C ASN A 6 7.62 31.01 -20.05
N LYS A 7 6.32 30.82 -19.75
CA LYS A 7 5.85 30.17 -18.51
C LYS A 7 6.00 28.64 -18.56
N MET A 8 5.79 28.02 -19.72
CA MET A 8 6.08 26.59 -19.97
C MET A 8 7.54 26.23 -19.73
N ASN A 9 8.46 27.19 -19.88
CA ASN A 9 9.88 26.96 -19.72
C ASN A 9 10.34 26.67 -18.27
N ARG A 10 9.43 26.52 -17.29
CA ARG A 10 9.74 26.18 -15.89
C ARG A 10 9.13 24.87 -15.37
N ILE A 11 8.36 24.14 -16.19
CA ILE A 11 7.70 22.91 -15.73
C ILE A 11 8.26 21.72 -16.51
N ILE A 12 9.16 20.95 -15.89
CA ILE A 12 9.41 19.56 -16.30
C ILE A 12 8.16 18.81 -15.87
N ILE A 13 7.73 17.85 -16.67
CA ILE A 13 6.43 17.22 -16.48
C ILE A 13 6.67 15.74 -16.27
N ILE A 14 6.48 15.32 -15.03
CA ILE A 14 6.22 13.93 -14.68
C ILE A 14 4.71 13.78 -14.66
N ILE A 15 4.11 13.59 -15.84
CA ILE A 15 2.74 13.08 -15.98
C ILE A 15 2.91 11.60 -16.29
N VAL A 16 2.84 10.77 -15.26
CA VAL A 16 3.07 9.32 -15.38
C VAL A 16 1.74 8.60 -15.62
N LEU A 17 0.62 9.12 -15.12
CA LEU A 17 -0.66 8.39 -15.20
C LEU A 17 -1.45 8.51 -16.52
N ILE A 18 -1.23 9.53 -17.36
CA ILE A 18 -2.14 9.84 -18.49
C ILE A 18 -1.79 9.13 -19.80
N LEU A 19 -0.56 8.63 -19.95
CA LEU A 19 -0.09 8.11 -21.24
C LEU A 19 -0.52 6.65 -21.53
N THR A 20 -1.05 5.92 -20.56
CA THR A 20 -1.26 4.46 -20.68
C THR A 20 -2.68 4.03 -20.93
N THR A 21 -3.62 4.94 -20.86
CA THR A 21 -5.02 4.58 -20.93
C THR A 21 -5.55 4.93 -22.34
N ASN A 22 -5.88 3.91 -23.15
CA ASN A 22 -6.67 4.06 -24.38
C ASN A 22 -8.11 4.47 -24.00
N ILE A 23 -8.27 5.67 -23.44
CA ILE A 23 -9.54 6.16 -22.92
C ILE A 23 -10.22 6.92 -24.05
N SER A 24 -11.27 6.29 -24.57
CA SER A 24 -12.30 6.95 -25.36
C SER A 24 -12.76 8.25 -24.66
N ALA A 25 -12.80 9.33 -25.42
CA ALA A 25 -12.99 10.74 -25.05
C ALA A 25 -14.16 11.03 -24.08
N LYS A 26 -13.99 10.66 -22.81
CA LYS A 26 -14.72 11.25 -21.68
C LYS A 26 -13.70 11.98 -20.82
N THR A 27 -13.95 13.27 -20.60
CA THR A 27 -13.18 14.10 -19.66
C THR A 27 -13.07 13.40 -18.32
N GLN A 28 -11.85 13.05 -17.93
CA GLN A 28 -11.54 12.50 -16.61
C GLN A 28 -10.57 13.44 -15.91
N ASP A 29 -10.88 13.72 -14.65
CA ASP A 29 -10.04 14.48 -13.74
C ASP A 29 -9.19 13.53 -12.90
N PHE A 30 -7.88 13.76 -12.86
CA PHE A 30 -6.91 12.99 -12.11
C PHE A 30 -6.19 13.91 -11.13
N ASN A 31 -5.90 13.44 -9.92
CA ASN A 31 -5.04 14.16 -9.00
C ASN A 31 -3.69 13.45 -8.90
N ASP A 32 -2.61 14.10 -9.33
CA ASP A 32 -1.27 13.52 -9.38
C ASP A 32 -0.17 14.54 -9.02
N TRP A 33 1.02 14.05 -8.68
CA TRP A 33 2.20 14.89 -8.43
C TRP A 33 3.01 15.07 -9.71
N ILE A 34 3.30 16.31 -10.10
CA ILE A 34 4.22 16.64 -11.19
C ILE A 34 5.55 17.17 -10.64
N LEU A 35 6.67 16.83 -11.27
CA LEU A 35 8.00 17.32 -10.90
C LEU A 35 8.44 18.47 -11.80
N THR A 36 8.48 19.70 -11.30
CA THR A 36 8.86 20.91 -12.05
C THR A 36 10.34 20.94 -12.51
N LYS A 37 10.74 21.93 -13.33
CA LYS A 37 12.16 22.07 -13.76
C LYS A 37 13.11 22.33 -12.60
N ASP A 38 12.59 22.99 -11.58
CA ASP A 38 13.32 23.31 -10.36
C ASP A 38 13.45 22.06 -9.45
N LYS A 39 12.99 20.89 -9.91
CA LYS A 39 12.93 19.61 -9.17
C LYS A 39 12.00 19.64 -7.95
N ASP A 40 11.11 20.61 -7.88
CA ASP A 40 10.01 20.63 -6.90
C ASP A 40 8.88 19.71 -7.33
N SER A 41 8.32 18.95 -6.40
CA SER A 41 7.08 18.19 -6.61
C SER A 41 5.86 19.05 -6.29
N VAL A 42 4.90 19.12 -7.21
CA VAL A 42 3.67 19.91 -7.07
C VAL A 42 2.46 19.02 -7.30
N PHE A 43 1.50 19.05 -6.39
CA PHE A 43 0.23 18.33 -6.54
C PHE A 43 -0.69 19.08 -7.50
N CYS A 44 -1.22 18.39 -8.49
CA CYS A 44 -2.03 18.95 -9.57
C CYS A 44 -3.32 18.17 -9.77
N ASN A 45 -4.38 18.89 -10.09
CA ASN A 45 -5.53 18.33 -10.79
C ASN A 45 -5.21 18.35 -12.29
N ILE A 46 -5.42 17.23 -12.97
CA ILE A 46 -5.06 17.03 -14.37
C ILE A 46 -6.28 16.52 -15.12
N THR A 47 -6.70 17.26 -16.14
CA THR A 47 -7.87 16.95 -16.95
C THR A 47 -7.43 16.65 -18.37
N LEU A 48 -7.85 15.50 -18.90
CA LEU A 48 -7.70 15.23 -20.33
C LEU A 48 -8.76 16.03 -21.10
N VAL A 49 -8.34 17.11 -21.75
CA VAL A 49 -9.27 18.00 -22.50
C VAL A 49 -9.66 17.37 -23.82
N ASN A 50 -8.71 16.71 -24.48
CA ASN A 50 -8.90 15.93 -25.70
C ASN A 50 -7.70 14.99 -25.91
N ASP A 51 -7.70 14.22 -27.00
CA ASP A 51 -6.65 13.25 -27.32
C ASP A 51 -5.25 13.86 -27.50
N GLN A 52 -5.17 15.18 -27.66
CA GLN A 52 -3.94 15.90 -27.94
C GLN A 52 -3.46 16.76 -26.78
N ASN A 53 -4.31 17.10 -25.82
CA ASN A 53 -4.03 18.14 -24.83
C ASN A 53 -4.42 17.71 -23.41
N ILE A 54 -3.51 17.99 -22.49
CA ILE A 54 -3.67 17.76 -21.07
C ILE A 54 -3.72 19.13 -20.39
N PHE A 55 -4.81 19.42 -19.71
CA PHE A 55 -4.93 20.57 -18.83
C PHE A 55 -4.46 20.18 -17.44
N PHE A 56 -3.73 21.05 -16.76
CA PHE A 56 -3.34 20.86 -15.37
C PHE A 56 -3.57 22.14 -14.58
N GLU A 57 -4.04 21.98 -13.36
CA GLU A 57 -4.26 23.03 -12.38
C GLU A 57 -3.50 22.67 -11.10
N TYR A 58 -2.83 23.65 -10.50
CA TYR A 58 -2.12 23.45 -9.24
C TYR A 58 -2.15 24.68 -8.36
N LYS A 59 -2.03 24.46 -7.05
CA LYS A 59 -2.01 25.52 -6.06
C LYS A 59 -0.59 25.80 -5.60
N LYS A 60 -0.10 27.02 -5.83
CA LYS A 60 1.16 27.52 -5.30
C LYS A 60 0.88 28.61 -4.27
N ARG A 61 1.05 28.28 -2.99
CA ARG A 61 0.71 29.15 -1.85
C ARG A 61 -0.79 29.52 -1.88
N LYS A 62 -1.12 30.82 -1.99
CA LYS A 62 -2.49 31.35 -2.07
C LYS A 62 -3.01 31.51 -3.51
N ARG A 63 -2.23 31.14 -4.53
CA ARG A 63 -2.60 31.30 -5.94
C ARG A 63 -2.82 29.93 -6.59
N THR A 64 -3.87 29.83 -7.40
CA THR A 64 -4.07 28.73 -8.34
C THR A 64 -3.46 29.13 -9.68
N ASP A 65 -2.65 28.26 -10.26
CA ASP A 65 -2.08 28.43 -11.60
C ASP A 65 -2.51 27.23 -12.44
N HIS A 66 -2.59 27.41 -13.75
CA HIS A 66 -3.03 26.38 -14.67
C HIS A 66 -2.27 26.46 -15.98
N GLY A 67 -2.27 25.37 -16.71
CA GLY A 67 -1.64 25.29 -18.02
C GLY A 67 -2.21 24.17 -18.86
N MET A 68 -1.80 24.18 -20.12
CA MET A 68 -2.03 23.08 -21.05
C MET A 68 -0.69 22.56 -21.51
N ILE A 69 -0.56 21.25 -21.69
CA ILE A 69 0.56 20.63 -22.39
C ILE A 69 0.05 19.65 -23.44
N SER A 70 0.72 19.61 -24.59
CA SER A 70 0.38 18.63 -25.62
C SER A 70 0.84 17.24 -25.20
N LYS A 71 0.03 16.22 -25.46
CA LYS A 71 0.39 14.80 -25.27
C LYS A 71 1.70 14.46 -25.98
N LYS A 72 1.93 15.05 -27.16
CA LYS A 72 3.16 14.90 -27.94
C LYS A 72 4.39 15.37 -27.19
N ASP A 73 4.33 16.52 -26.51
CA ASP A 73 5.46 17.06 -25.75
C ASP A 73 5.78 16.21 -24.52
N VAL A 74 4.75 15.71 -23.83
CA VAL A 74 4.92 14.75 -22.72
C VAL A 74 5.62 13.49 -23.20
N VAL A 75 5.13 12.88 -24.30
CA VAL A 75 5.74 11.67 -24.89
C VAL A 75 7.18 11.93 -25.34
N ASN A 76 7.43 13.04 -26.04
CA ASN A 76 8.77 13.42 -26.51
C ASN A 76 9.77 13.63 -25.38
N TYR A 77 9.33 14.19 -24.25
CA TYR A 77 10.18 14.34 -23.08
C TYR A 77 10.62 12.96 -22.54
N TYR A 78 9.70 12.01 -22.43
CA TYR A 78 10.01 10.68 -21.93
C TYR A 78 10.82 9.84 -22.91
N SER A 79 10.53 9.91 -24.20
CA SER A 79 11.30 9.19 -25.22
C SER A 79 12.75 9.66 -25.28
N LYS A 80 13.01 10.97 -25.11
CA LYS A 80 14.36 11.54 -25.01
C LYS A 80 15.12 11.13 -23.75
N GLN A 81 14.42 10.75 -22.68
CA GLN A 81 15.03 10.33 -21.41
C GLN A 81 15.51 8.88 -21.42
N ASN A 82 15.45 8.15 -22.55
CA ASN A 82 15.87 6.75 -22.69
C ASN A 82 15.30 5.80 -21.63
N LYS A 83 14.19 6.19 -20.99
CA LYS A 83 13.43 5.29 -20.14
C LYS A 83 12.31 4.76 -21.02
N ASN A 84 12.44 3.49 -21.42
CA ASN A 84 11.29 2.67 -21.79
C ASN A 84 10.35 2.62 -20.57
N ILE A 85 9.55 3.66 -20.36
CA ILE A 85 8.52 3.67 -19.33
C ILE A 85 7.34 2.91 -19.92
N GLN A 86 7.42 1.57 -19.90
CA GLN A 86 6.22 0.76 -19.89
C GLN A 86 5.62 0.90 -18.49
N LEU A 87 4.68 1.84 -18.37
CA LEU A 87 3.84 1.96 -17.18
C LEU A 87 2.84 0.82 -17.15
N LYS A 88 3.30 -0.31 -16.62
CA LYS A 88 2.41 -1.33 -16.10
C LYS A 88 2.23 -1.01 -14.62
N SER A 89 1.30 -0.10 -14.29
CA SER A 89 1.05 0.30 -12.90
C SER A 89 0.21 -0.73 -12.13
N THR A 90 -0.16 -1.84 -12.78
CA THR A 90 -0.69 -3.02 -12.12
C THR A 90 0.46 -3.92 -11.74
N ILE A 91 0.59 -4.20 -10.44
CA ILE A 91 1.34 -5.37 -10.01
C ILE A 91 0.54 -6.57 -10.53
N ASP A 92 1.10 -7.29 -11.50
CA ASP A 92 0.39 -8.40 -12.14
C ASP A 92 0.10 -9.52 -11.14
N THR A 93 1.02 -9.78 -10.21
CA THR A 93 0.86 -10.82 -9.21
C THR A 93 1.42 -10.39 -7.85
N VAL A 94 0.61 -10.50 -6.81
CA VAL A 94 1.02 -10.42 -5.40
C VAL A 94 0.77 -11.75 -4.73
N PHE A 95 1.70 -12.22 -3.91
CA PHE A 95 1.50 -13.40 -3.08
C PHE A 95 1.20 -12.94 -1.66
N PHE A 96 0.00 -13.23 -1.21
CA PHE A 96 -0.49 -12.84 0.10
C PHE A 96 -0.09 -13.92 1.11
N TYR A 97 0.77 -13.55 2.05
CA TYR A 97 1.19 -14.43 3.13
C TYR A 97 0.23 -14.38 4.32
N GLY A 98 -0.82 -13.56 4.31
CA GLY A 98 -1.79 -13.54 5.41
C GLY A 98 -1.44 -12.58 6.53
N TYR A 99 -1.77 -12.99 7.76
CA TYR A 99 -1.73 -12.15 8.96
C TYR A 99 -0.71 -12.71 9.97
N ASP A 100 0.37 -11.97 10.19
CA ASP A 100 1.40 -12.30 11.16
C ASP A 100 1.04 -11.75 12.55
N PHE A 101 0.91 -12.67 13.51
CA PHE A 101 0.65 -12.38 14.92
C PHE A 101 1.91 -12.54 15.79
N SER A 102 3.08 -12.87 15.23
CA SER A 102 4.31 -13.19 15.99
C SER A 102 4.75 -12.08 16.95
N TYR A 103 4.34 -10.85 16.70
CA TYR A 103 4.71 -9.66 17.47
C TYR A 103 3.52 -8.95 18.12
N PHE A 104 2.31 -9.53 18.07
CA PHE A 104 1.14 -8.84 18.59
C PHE A 104 1.17 -8.76 20.12
N LYS A 105 0.68 -7.65 20.68
CA LYS A 105 0.44 -7.47 22.12
C LYS A 105 -0.95 -6.87 22.37
N LEU A 106 -1.60 -7.34 23.43
CA LEU A 106 -2.81 -6.75 24.00
C LEU A 106 -2.44 -5.81 25.14
N ASN A 107 -2.74 -4.53 24.99
CA ASN A 107 -2.69 -3.55 26.07
C ASN A 107 -3.98 -3.62 26.89
N ASP A 108 -4.03 -4.56 27.83
CA ASP A 108 -5.12 -4.75 28.81
C ASP A 108 -4.60 -5.48 30.05
N VAL A 109 -4.19 -4.74 31.07
CA VAL A 109 -3.65 -5.31 32.33
C VAL A 109 -4.58 -6.33 32.99
N LYS A 110 -5.90 -6.26 32.75
CA LYS A 110 -6.89 -7.17 33.34
C LYS A 110 -6.81 -8.59 32.75
N ARG A 111 -6.04 -8.77 31.68
CA ARG A 111 -5.94 -10.03 30.93
C ARG A 111 -4.57 -10.68 31.03
N ILE A 112 -3.68 -10.14 31.86
CA ILE A 112 -2.37 -10.77 32.12
C ILE A 112 -2.60 -12.22 32.57
N GLY A 113 -1.88 -13.15 31.95
CA GLY A 113 -1.99 -14.59 32.20
C GLY A 113 -3.12 -15.30 31.45
N GLN A 114 -3.92 -14.61 30.63
CA GLN A 114 -4.90 -15.27 29.75
C GLN A 114 -4.26 -15.87 28.51
N GLU A 115 -4.75 -17.03 28.09
CA GLU A 115 -4.27 -17.75 26.90
C GLU A 115 -4.82 -17.16 25.60
N LEU A 116 -4.36 -15.96 25.24
CA LEU A 116 -4.89 -15.22 24.08
C LEU A 116 -4.52 -15.85 22.73
N ASN A 117 -3.46 -16.64 22.66
CA ASN A 117 -3.05 -17.38 21.46
C ASN A 117 -4.15 -18.35 20.97
N LYS A 118 -5.07 -18.79 21.83
CA LYS A 118 -6.22 -19.62 21.42
C LYS A 118 -7.24 -18.86 20.58
N PHE A 119 -7.22 -17.53 20.56
CA PHE A 119 -8.17 -16.74 19.77
C PHE A 119 -7.60 -16.29 18.42
N THR A 120 -6.29 -16.42 18.19
CA THR A 120 -5.65 -15.93 16.95
C THR A 120 -6.16 -16.63 15.71
N TYR A 121 -6.45 -17.94 15.77
CA TYR A 121 -7.01 -18.66 14.63
C TYR A 121 -8.43 -18.14 14.28
N ILE A 122 -9.27 -17.87 15.29
CA ILE A 122 -10.62 -17.31 15.08
C ILE A 122 -10.53 -15.95 14.39
N TRP A 123 -9.58 -15.13 14.81
CA TRP A 123 -9.33 -13.83 14.19
C TRP A 123 -8.84 -13.95 12.75
N ILE A 124 -7.94 -14.89 12.49
CA ILE A 124 -7.46 -15.20 11.14
C ILE A 124 -8.62 -15.64 10.24
N ASP A 125 -9.46 -16.56 10.71
CA ASP A 125 -10.63 -17.05 9.96
C ASP A 125 -11.60 -15.89 9.65
N GLN A 126 -11.92 -15.08 10.65
CA GLN A 126 -12.78 -13.90 10.48
C GLN A 126 -12.19 -12.91 9.46
N MET A 127 -10.88 -12.70 9.48
CA MET A 127 -10.19 -11.84 8.52
C MET A 127 -10.22 -12.42 7.10
N ASN A 128 -10.06 -13.73 6.95
CA ASN A 128 -10.13 -14.44 5.67
C ASN A 128 -11.53 -14.38 5.06
N ASP A 129 -12.57 -14.57 5.87
CA ASP A 129 -13.97 -14.44 5.45
C ASP A 129 -14.30 -13.01 5.00
N ALA A 130 -13.83 -12.02 5.76
CA ALA A 130 -14.05 -10.61 5.45
C ALA A 130 -13.28 -10.17 4.19
N ASN A 131 -12.05 -10.66 4.01
CA ASN A 131 -11.07 -10.18 3.04
C ASN A 131 -10.60 -11.27 2.07
N THR A 132 -11.54 -11.86 1.35
CA THR A 132 -11.23 -12.87 0.33
C THR A 132 -10.21 -12.35 -0.70
N ILE A 133 -9.41 -13.26 -1.26
CA ILE A 133 -8.39 -12.98 -2.30
C ILE A 133 -8.97 -12.15 -3.46
N LYS A 134 -10.22 -12.42 -3.86
CA LYS A 134 -10.94 -11.66 -4.89
C LYS A 134 -11.19 -10.21 -4.46
N LYS A 135 -11.64 -9.98 -3.22
CA LYS A 135 -11.83 -8.63 -2.67
C LYS A 135 -10.50 -7.89 -2.58
N LEU A 136 -9.43 -8.58 -2.17
CA LEU A 136 -8.10 -8.00 -2.06
C LEU A 136 -7.59 -7.52 -3.41
N SER A 137 -7.61 -8.40 -4.41
CA SER A 137 -7.25 -8.08 -5.81
C SER A 137 -8.03 -6.88 -6.34
N SER A 138 -9.36 -6.88 -6.16
CA SER A 138 -10.22 -5.79 -6.64
C SER A 138 -9.96 -4.46 -5.92
N ARG A 139 -9.88 -4.45 -4.59
CA ARG A 139 -9.73 -3.20 -3.81
C ARG A 139 -8.37 -2.54 -4.01
N MET A 140 -7.33 -3.36 -4.20
CA MET A 140 -5.97 -2.88 -4.37
C MET A 140 -5.56 -2.71 -5.83
N ASN A 141 -6.45 -3.01 -6.78
CA ASN A 141 -6.17 -2.99 -8.21
C ASN A 141 -4.95 -3.85 -8.60
N ILE A 142 -4.90 -5.08 -8.05
CA ILE A 142 -3.85 -6.08 -8.32
C ILE A 142 -4.42 -7.11 -9.30
N GLY A 143 -3.68 -7.45 -10.36
CA GLY A 143 -4.16 -8.37 -11.39
C GLY A 143 -4.49 -9.76 -10.85
N LYS A 144 -3.55 -10.36 -10.12
CA LYS A 144 -3.69 -11.66 -9.47
C LYS A 144 -3.17 -11.59 -8.04
N VAL A 145 -3.93 -12.13 -7.10
CA VAL A 145 -3.45 -12.41 -5.74
C VAL A 145 -3.38 -13.91 -5.56
N VAL A 146 -2.25 -14.43 -5.09
CA VAL A 146 -2.02 -15.84 -4.80
C VAL A 146 -1.96 -16.02 -3.29
N ASP A 147 -2.73 -16.96 -2.75
CA ASP A 147 -2.80 -17.22 -1.32
C ASP A 147 -1.67 -18.15 -0.87
N TYR A 148 -0.73 -17.60 -0.08
CA TYR A 148 0.46 -18.26 0.47
C TYR A 148 0.44 -18.23 2.01
N GLN A 149 -0.75 -18.12 2.60
CA GLN A 149 -0.91 -17.89 4.03
C GLN A 149 -0.27 -18.98 4.92
N TYR A 150 -0.27 -20.23 4.47
CA TYR A 150 0.26 -21.36 5.23
C TYR A 150 1.73 -21.21 5.67
N TYR A 151 2.52 -20.35 5.00
CA TYR A 151 3.93 -20.14 5.34
C TYR A 151 4.16 -19.40 6.65
N ILE A 152 3.20 -18.55 7.06
CA ILE A 152 3.32 -17.79 8.31
C ILE A 152 2.19 -18.08 9.29
N GLU A 153 1.09 -18.71 8.84
CA GLU A 153 -0.06 -19.00 9.68
C GLU A 153 0.33 -19.82 10.91
N SER A 154 1.27 -20.76 10.81
CA SER A 154 1.69 -21.56 11.96
C SER A 154 2.44 -20.77 13.04
N GLN A 155 2.91 -19.56 12.75
CA GLN A 155 3.73 -18.78 13.69
C GLN A 155 2.98 -18.40 14.96
N TYR A 156 1.65 -18.20 14.89
CA TYR A 156 0.87 -17.89 16.10
C TYR A 156 0.87 -19.02 17.12
N LYS A 157 1.13 -20.28 16.69
CA LYS A 157 1.15 -21.45 17.57
C LYS A 157 2.34 -21.44 18.53
N PHE A 158 3.39 -20.70 18.20
CA PHE A 158 4.61 -20.57 19.01
C PHE A 158 4.59 -19.34 19.93
N LEU A 159 3.48 -18.58 19.94
CA LEU A 159 3.34 -17.44 20.82
C LEU A 159 3.29 -17.88 22.29
N ASN A 160 4.20 -17.32 23.10
CA ASN A 160 4.15 -17.47 24.54
C ASN A 160 2.93 -16.71 25.09
N PRO A 161 1.90 -17.40 25.64
CA PRO A 161 0.68 -16.72 26.09
C PRO A 161 0.95 -15.67 27.18
N MET A 162 1.97 -15.90 28.01
CA MET A 162 2.36 -14.99 29.09
C MET A 162 2.93 -13.66 28.58
N ASP A 163 3.45 -13.63 27.35
CA ASP A 163 4.02 -12.44 26.75
C ASP A 163 3.00 -11.65 25.91
N LEU A 164 1.78 -12.14 25.72
CA LEU A 164 0.81 -11.50 24.81
C LEU A 164 0.12 -10.28 25.41
N VAL A 165 0.28 -10.02 26.70
CA VAL A 165 -0.39 -8.91 27.40
C VAL A 165 0.63 -7.95 27.99
N THR A 166 0.40 -6.67 27.81
CA THR A 166 1.26 -5.59 28.31
C THR A 166 0.43 -4.54 29.05
N ALA A 167 1.06 -3.84 29.98
CA ALA A 167 0.47 -2.71 30.69
C ALA A 167 0.60 -1.38 29.94
N ILE A 168 1.47 -1.33 28.93
CA ILE A 168 1.78 -0.14 28.14
C ILE A 168 1.47 -0.39 26.67
N ASN A 169 1.19 0.69 25.93
CA ASN A 169 1.07 0.59 24.48
C ASN A 169 2.37 0.04 23.90
N TYR A 170 2.25 -1.08 23.19
CA TYR A 170 3.37 -1.72 22.51
C TYR A 170 3.50 -1.15 21.10
N GLY A 171 4.74 -0.97 20.66
CA GLY A 171 5.08 -0.60 19.29
C GLY A 171 6.23 -1.45 18.79
N ILE A 172 6.11 -1.98 17.58
CA ILE A 172 7.25 -2.61 16.90
C ILE A 172 8.12 -1.46 16.37
N PRO A 173 9.42 -1.43 16.72
CA PRO A 173 10.32 -0.44 16.14
C PRO A 173 10.31 -0.56 14.61
N LYS A 174 10.16 0.57 13.90
CA LYS A 174 10.04 0.58 12.45
C LYS A 174 11.21 -0.13 11.74
N ASP A 175 12.42 0.01 12.29
CA ASP A 175 13.63 -0.61 11.74
C ASP A 175 13.63 -2.14 11.90
N SER A 176 12.80 -2.69 12.79
CA SER A 176 12.66 -4.13 13.00
C SER A 176 11.82 -4.81 11.92
N ILE A 177 10.98 -4.10 11.16
CA ILE A 177 10.09 -4.72 10.17
C ILE A 177 10.89 -5.47 9.10
N GLN A 178 12.03 -4.93 8.65
CA GLN A 178 12.90 -5.59 7.69
C GLN A 178 13.42 -6.93 8.24
N SER A 179 13.89 -6.94 9.49
CA SER A 179 14.34 -8.17 10.16
C SER A 179 13.22 -9.18 10.42
N ILE A 180 11.96 -8.75 10.53
CA ILE A 180 10.81 -9.67 10.60
C ILE A 180 10.63 -10.39 9.27
N ILE A 181 10.59 -9.64 8.16
CA ILE A 181 10.44 -10.21 6.81
C ILE A 181 11.59 -11.17 6.48
N GLU A 182 12.82 -10.82 6.86
CA GLU A 182 14.01 -11.66 6.64
C GLU A 182 13.92 -13.04 7.28
N LYS A 183 13.23 -13.16 8.43
CA LYS A 183 13.07 -14.43 9.16
C LYS A 183 12.07 -15.38 8.52
N TYR A 184 11.19 -14.91 7.63
CA TYR A 184 10.19 -15.77 7.02
C TYR A 184 10.81 -16.88 6.18
N GLN A 185 10.39 -18.12 6.42
CA GLN A 185 10.79 -19.30 5.67
C GLN A 185 9.83 -19.51 4.50
N ILE A 186 9.98 -18.68 3.48
CA ILE A 186 9.14 -18.66 2.27
C ILE A 186 9.93 -19.16 1.06
N PRO A 187 9.28 -19.69 0.01
CA PRO A 187 9.96 -20.10 -1.22
C PRO A 187 10.63 -18.91 -1.87
N LEU A 188 11.82 -19.13 -2.41
CA LEU A 188 12.52 -18.15 -3.24
C LEU A 188 11.85 -18.11 -4.62
N ASN A 189 10.75 -17.36 -4.70
CA ASN A 189 10.06 -17.05 -5.95
C ASN A 189 10.34 -15.60 -6.34
N SER A 190 10.20 -15.28 -7.64
CA SER A 190 10.16 -13.90 -8.08
C SER A 190 8.77 -13.30 -7.87
N GLY A 191 8.72 -12.02 -7.50
CA GLY A 191 7.47 -11.27 -7.36
C GLY A 191 7.35 -10.53 -6.04
N VAL A 192 6.14 -10.04 -5.78
CA VAL A 192 5.83 -9.19 -4.63
C VAL A 192 5.10 -9.99 -3.56
N GLY A 193 5.69 -10.12 -2.38
CA GLY A 193 5.05 -10.62 -1.18
C GLY A 193 4.24 -9.51 -0.50
N PHE A 194 3.11 -9.89 0.10
CA PHE A 194 2.30 -9.01 0.95
C PHE A 194 1.94 -9.72 2.25
N VAL A 195 2.21 -9.07 3.38
CA VAL A 195 1.85 -9.54 4.72
C VAL A 195 1.28 -8.40 5.55
N VAL A 196 0.39 -8.72 6.50
CA VAL A 196 -0.05 -7.80 7.55
C VAL A 196 0.53 -8.27 8.88
N ILE A 197 1.34 -7.43 9.53
CA ILE A 197 1.95 -7.72 10.83
C ILE A 197 1.17 -6.95 11.89
N TRP A 198 0.42 -7.68 12.71
CA TRP A 198 -0.35 -7.07 13.80
C TRP A 198 0.56 -6.71 14.97
N GLU A 199 0.37 -5.51 15.51
CA GLU A 199 1.22 -4.92 16.53
C GLU A 199 0.51 -4.82 17.87
N CYS A 200 -0.52 -3.97 17.98
CA CYS A 200 -1.12 -3.62 19.27
C CYS A 200 -2.64 -3.65 19.22
N PHE A 201 -3.22 -4.24 20.26
CA PHE A 201 -4.65 -4.31 20.52
C PHE A 201 -4.86 -3.49 21.79
N SER A 202 -5.46 -2.30 21.69
CA SER A 202 -5.61 -1.38 22.82
C SER A 202 -7.03 -1.45 23.37
N ASP A 203 -7.24 -2.08 24.53
CA ASP A 203 -8.58 -2.13 25.16
C ASP A 203 -9.06 -0.75 25.56
N LYS A 204 -8.14 0.12 25.98
CA LYS A 204 -8.45 1.51 26.37
C LYS A 204 -8.98 2.31 25.17
N ASP A 205 -8.30 2.21 24.03
CA ASP A 205 -8.64 3.02 22.85
C ASP A 205 -9.64 2.32 21.92
N LYS A 206 -9.94 1.04 22.17
CA LYS A 206 -10.78 0.18 21.33
C LYS A 206 -10.28 0.09 19.89
N THR A 207 -8.96 -0.04 19.72
CA THR A 207 -8.32 -0.04 18.41
C THR A 207 -7.33 -1.18 18.23
N VAL A 208 -7.14 -1.60 16.99
CA VAL A 208 -6.02 -2.47 16.59
C VAL A 208 -5.09 -1.71 15.63
N SER A 209 -3.79 -1.93 15.76
CA SER A 209 -2.77 -1.40 14.86
C SER A 209 -1.89 -2.50 14.26
N GLY A 210 -1.35 -2.23 13.08
CA GLY A 210 -0.43 -3.12 12.39
C GLY A 210 0.25 -2.50 11.18
N TYR A 211 1.23 -3.22 10.65
CA TYR A 211 2.00 -2.87 9.47
C TYR A 211 1.51 -3.67 8.27
N TYR A 212 1.36 -3.00 7.12
CA TYR A 212 1.00 -3.59 5.84
C TYR A 212 2.23 -3.54 4.96
N VAL A 213 2.84 -4.69 4.71
CA VAL A 213 4.20 -4.78 4.18
C VAL A 213 4.22 -5.49 2.84
N PHE A 214 4.67 -4.76 1.82
CA PHE A 214 5.00 -5.29 0.50
C PHE A 214 6.52 -5.46 0.45
N PHE A 215 6.97 -6.61 0.00
CA PHE A 215 8.39 -6.94 -0.10
C PHE A 215 8.68 -7.74 -1.36
N ASP A 216 9.91 -7.66 -1.84
CA ASP A 216 10.40 -8.50 -2.92
C ASP A 216 10.69 -9.90 -2.37
N GLN A 217 10.12 -10.95 -2.96
CA GLN A 217 10.22 -12.30 -2.37
C GLN A 217 11.62 -12.91 -2.45
N GLU A 218 12.35 -12.63 -3.51
CA GLU A 218 13.69 -13.16 -3.73
C GLU A 218 14.67 -12.53 -2.75
N THR A 219 14.64 -11.21 -2.62
CA THR A 219 15.60 -10.46 -1.79
C THR A 219 15.11 -10.18 -0.37
N LYS A 220 13.81 -10.43 -0.09
CA LYS A 220 13.12 -10.04 1.15
C LYS A 220 13.19 -8.55 1.48
N LYS A 221 13.55 -7.71 0.51
CA LYS A 221 13.65 -6.27 0.69
C LYS A 221 12.25 -5.66 0.73
N ILE A 222 11.98 -4.84 1.75
CA ILE A 222 10.72 -4.08 1.82
C ILE A 222 10.63 -3.10 0.64
N LEU A 223 9.51 -3.18 -0.09
CA LEU A 223 9.12 -2.28 -1.17
C LEU A 223 8.24 -1.16 -0.65
N GLN A 224 7.33 -1.47 0.28
CA GLN A 224 6.43 -0.53 0.93
C GLN A 224 6.02 -1.07 2.30
N SER A 225 5.99 -0.19 3.30
CA SER A 225 5.48 -0.50 4.64
C SER A 225 4.66 0.68 5.12
N ASP A 226 3.37 0.46 5.30
CA ASP A 226 2.45 1.46 5.83
C ASP A 226 1.91 1.00 7.19
N TYR A 227 1.79 1.93 8.13
CA TYR A 227 1.23 1.69 9.46
C TYR A 227 -0.22 2.15 9.50
N TYR A 228 -1.13 1.29 9.96
CA TYR A 228 -2.55 1.59 10.06
C TYR A 228 -3.10 1.20 11.42
N LYS A 229 -4.05 2.01 11.89
CA LYS A 229 -4.81 1.83 13.13
C LYS A 229 -6.30 1.85 12.79
N SER A 230 -7.08 0.93 13.33
CA SER A 230 -8.54 0.91 13.17
C SER A 230 -9.16 2.16 13.81
N TYR A 231 -10.38 2.50 13.41
CA TYR A 231 -11.19 3.41 14.21
C TYR A 231 -11.71 2.69 15.47
N SER A 232 -12.06 3.45 16.50
CA SER A 232 -12.58 2.92 17.77
C SER A 232 -13.82 2.05 17.50
N SER A 233 -13.78 0.76 17.84
CA SER A 233 -14.93 -0.14 17.72
C SER A 233 -15.80 -0.16 19.00
N TYR A 234 -17.12 -0.17 18.84
CA TYR A 234 -18.09 -0.35 19.94
C TYR A 234 -17.95 -1.76 20.57
N SER A 235 -17.96 -1.90 21.90
CA SER A 235 -17.64 -3.19 22.57
C SER A 235 -18.69 -3.70 23.56
N TYR A 236 -19.18 -4.92 23.34
CA TYR A 236 -19.76 -5.79 24.37
C TYR A 236 -19.11 -7.19 24.40
N ASN A 237 -18.43 -7.67 23.32
CA ASN A 237 -17.80 -9.00 23.28
C ASN A 237 -16.35 -8.94 22.73
N ARG A 238 -15.40 -8.75 23.65
CA ARG A 238 -14.03 -8.31 23.32
C ARG A 238 -13.25 -9.21 22.34
N VAL A 239 -13.44 -10.53 22.33
CA VAL A 239 -12.73 -11.40 21.37
C VAL A 239 -13.22 -11.15 19.95
N LYS A 240 -14.55 -11.08 19.76
CA LYS A 240 -15.17 -10.80 18.47
C LYS A 240 -14.90 -9.37 18.01
N ASP A 241 -14.85 -8.44 18.96
CA ASP A 241 -14.61 -7.01 18.72
C ASP A 241 -13.22 -6.80 18.09
N TRP A 242 -12.20 -7.53 18.52
CA TRP A 242 -10.86 -7.43 17.93
C TRP A 242 -10.82 -7.90 16.47
N GLY A 243 -11.50 -9.01 16.15
CA GLY A 243 -11.65 -9.46 14.78
C GLY A 243 -12.29 -8.40 13.87
N TYR A 244 -13.33 -7.72 14.36
CA TYR A 244 -13.97 -6.63 13.61
C TYR A 244 -13.07 -5.41 13.45
N ALA A 245 -12.34 -5.01 14.49
CA ALA A 245 -11.40 -3.90 14.42
C ALA A 245 -10.26 -4.16 13.42
N MET A 246 -9.76 -5.41 13.35
CA MET A 246 -8.80 -5.83 12.34
C MET A 246 -9.39 -5.76 10.92
N CYS A 247 -10.63 -6.24 10.74
CA CYS A 247 -11.32 -6.15 9.46
C CYS A 247 -11.46 -4.69 9.02
N ASP A 248 -11.85 -3.79 9.92
CA ASP A 248 -11.95 -2.35 9.64
C ASP A 248 -10.60 -1.72 9.28
N ALA A 249 -9.54 -2.01 10.03
CA ALA A 249 -8.19 -1.52 9.71
C ALA A 249 -7.76 -1.96 8.30
N PHE A 250 -8.01 -3.21 7.95
CA PHE A 250 -7.65 -3.78 6.65
C PHE A 250 -8.51 -3.22 5.51
N ASP A 251 -9.81 -3.09 5.71
CA ASP A 251 -10.72 -2.42 4.77
C ASP A 251 -10.27 -0.98 4.51
N ASN A 252 -9.90 -0.25 5.56
CA ASN A 252 -9.43 1.12 5.46
C ASN A 252 -8.10 1.23 4.70
N TYR A 253 -7.18 0.31 4.94
CA TYR A 253 -5.92 0.23 4.20
C TYR A 253 -6.18 -0.04 2.72
N THR A 254 -6.86 -1.14 2.41
CA THR A 254 -7.02 -1.62 1.04
C THR A 254 -7.80 -0.65 0.14
N ARG A 255 -8.78 0.07 0.68
CA ARG A 255 -9.51 1.12 -0.09
C ARG A 255 -8.67 2.35 -0.41
N LYS A 256 -7.66 2.64 0.40
CA LYS A 256 -6.75 3.79 0.23
C LYS A 256 -5.43 3.40 -0.41
N PHE A 257 -5.22 2.11 -0.65
CA PHE A 257 -3.97 1.60 -1.16
C PHE A 257 -3.64 2.23 -2.50
N LYS A 258 -2.42 2.75 -2.59
CA LYS A 258 -1.81 3.21 -3.82
C LYS A 258 -0.45 2.55 -3.89
N ILE A 259 -0.14 1.95 -5.03
CA ILE A 259 1.18 1.39 -5.31
C ILE A 259 2.18 2.55 -5.34
N LYS A 260 3.13 2.58 -4.40
CA LYS A 260 4.18 3.61 -4.33
C LYS A 260 5.54 3.12 -4.85
N PHE A 261 5.64 1.87 -5.28
CA PHE A 261 6.87 1.25 -5.74
C PHE A 261 6.75 0.80 -7.19
N ILE A 262 7.88 0.88 -7.92
CA ILE A 262 7.99 0.38 -9.29
C ILE A 262 8.61 -1.02 -9.18
N HIS A 263 7.87 -2.04 -9.58
CA HIS A 263 8.46 -3.36 -9.75
C HIS A 263 9.34 -3.34 -11.00
N LYS A 264 10.65 -3.56 -10.84
CA LYS A 264 11.53 -3.77 -11.99
C LYS A 264 11.36 -5.22 -12.42
N GLU A 265 10.70 -5.45 -13.55
CA GLU A 265 10.80 -6.75 -14.20
C GLU A 265 12.28 -6.97 -14.57
N ASN A 266 12.91 -7.94 -13.92
CA ASN A 266 14.17 -8.48 -14.41
C ASN A 266 13.84 -9.18 -15.72
N LYS A 267 14.06 -8.49 -16.85
CA LYS A 267 14.10 -9.14 -18.16
C LYS A 267 15.23 -10.16 -18.11
N THR A 268 14.90 -11.40 -17.79
CA THR A 268 15.76 -12.54 -18.09
C THR A 268 16.01 -12.47 -19.59
N LYS A 269 17.25 -12.17 -19.98
CA LYS A 269 17.67 -12.36 -21.36
C LYS A 269 17.46 -13.85 -21.63
N SER A 270 16.46 -14.16 -22.45
CA SER A 270 16.33 -15.51 -22.98
C SER A 270 17.66 -15.84 -23.68
N PRO A 271 18.26 -17.02 -23.40
CA PRO A 271 19.54 -17.41 -23.99
C PRO A 271 19.49 -17.40 -25.52
#